data_AF-A0AAE0B4D9-F1
#
_entry.id   AF-A0AAE0B4D9-F1
#
_cell.length_a   1.000
_cell.length_b   1.000
_cell.length_c   1.000
_cell.angle_alpha   90.00
_cell.angle_beta   90.00
_cell.angle_gamma   90.00
#
_symmetry.space_group_name_H-M   'P 1'
#
loop_
_entity.id
_entity.type
_entity.pdbx_description
1 polymer ?
#
loop_
_entity_poly.entity_id
_entity_poly.type
_entity_poly.pdbx_seq_one_letter_code
_entity_poly.pdbx_strand_id
1 'polypeptide(L)'
;MASLCLSLRPTPPKPFKTIFIPPLPSIFRSTVQISPPQHKCRPTTNITRMSYKGGSGSATPATDRLISAVAYTLPFFNSLQYGRYLFMQYPNVGVVFDPLLPLLGVYRSVPYASFVAFFALYLGVVRNPAFSRYVRFNSMQAVTLDVLLVVPLLLTRIFNPGRAGIGFRLMVWGHNAVFVFSCFCFVYGLVSSLLGKTPYLPFVADAAGRQL
;
A
#
# COMPACT_ATOMS: atom_id res chain seq x y z
N MET A 1 -30.75 -60.09 -46.74
CA MET A 1 -30.80 -59.52 -45.38
C MET A 1 -31.16 -58.05 -45.50
N ALA A 2 -32.18 -57.63 -44.78
CA ALA A 2 -32.95 -56.41 -45.00
C ALA A 2 -32.14 -55.11 -44.80
N SER A 3 -32.23 -54.20 -45.77
CA SER A 3 -31.78 -52.80 -45.66
C SER A 3 -32.95 -51.93 -45.20
N LEU A 4 -32.82 -51.32 -44.03
CA LEU A 4 -33.75 -50.36 -43.45
C LEU A 4 -33.36 -48.94 -43.92
N CYS A 5 -34.11 -48.39 -44.88
CA CYS A 5 -34.17 -46.96 -45.14
C CYS A 5 -35.31 -46.35 -44.32
N LEU A 6 -34.99 -45.56 -43.29
CA LEU A 6 -35.96 -44.81 -42.51
C LEU A 6 -35.99 -43.35 -42.97
N SER A 7 -37.13 -42.98 -43.55
CA SER A 7 -37.49 -41.64 -44.03
C SER A 7 -37.78 -40.67 -42.87
N LEU A 8 -37.34 -39.43 -43.03
CA LEU A 8 -37.65 -38.26 -42.20
C LEU A 8 -39.16 -37.94 -42.20
N ARG A 9 -39.72 -37.61 -41.02
CA ARG A 9 -40.82 -36.65 -40.85
C ARG A 9 -40.69 -35.86 -39.53
N PRO A 10 -40.62 -34.52 -39.56
CA PRO A 10 -40.79 -33.69 -38.36
C PRO A 10 -42.28 -33.48 -38.07
N THR A 11 -42.68 -33.47 -36.79
CA THR A 11 -44.05 -33.15 -36.34
C THR A 11 -44.03 -32.10 -35.23
N PRO A 12 -45.09 -31.27 -35.13
CA PRO A 12 -45.05 -29.92 -34.54
C PRO A 12 -45.08 -29.86 -33.00
N PRO A 13 -44.75 -28.71 -32.39
CA PRO A 13 -44.65 -28.57 -30.93
C PRO A 13 -46.03 -28.64 -30.25
N LYS A 14 -46.11 -29.40 -29.16
CA LYS A 14 -47.29 -29.49 -28.29
C LYS A 14 -47.25 -28.40 -27.20
N PRO A 15 -48.40 -27.80 -26.83
CA PRO A 15 -48.46 -26.66 -25.92
C PRO A 15 -48.18 -27.04 -24.47
N PHE A 16 -47.52 -26.11 -23.79
CA PHE A 16 -47.08 -26.12 -22.39
C PHE A 16 -48.30 -26.24 -21.45
N LYS A 17 -48.42 -27.35 -20.71
CA LYS A 17 -49.41 -27.48 -19.64
C LYS A 17 -48.86 -26.84 -18.36
N THR A 18 -49.48 -25.74 -17.97
CA THR A 18 -49.30 -25.05 -16.70
C THR A 18 -49.57 -26.00 -15.53
N ILE A 19 -48.53 -26.34 -14.77
CA ILE A 19 -48.66 -27.09 -13.52
C ILE A 19 -49.03 -26.09 -12.42
N PHE A 20 -50.22 -26.30 -11.88
CA PHE A 20 -50.80 -25.58 -10.75
C PHE A 20 -50.16 -26.10 -9.46
N ILE A 21 -49.39 -25.26 -8.75
CA ILE A 21 -48.78 -25.59 -7.46
C ILE A 21 -49.67 -25.00 -6.35
N PRO A 22 -50.16 -25.78 -5.37
CA PRO A 22 -50.93 -25.26 -4.25
C PRO A 22 -50.05 -24.45 -3.27
N PRO A 23 -50.61 -23.43 -2.59
CA PRO A 23 -49.84 -22.54 -1.73
C PRO A 23 -49.43 -23.22 -0.41
N LEU A 24 -48.15 -23.09 -0.08
CA LEU A 24 -47.54 -23.57 1.17
C LEU A 24 -47.98 -22.66 2.34
N PRO A 25 -48.36 -23.20 3.51
CA PRO A 25 -48.75 -22.40 4.66
C PRO A 25 -47.55 -21.64 5.25
N SER A 26 -47.73 -20.34 5.44
CA SER A 26 -46.80 -19.41 6.07
C SER A 26 -46.56 -19.77 7.53
N ILE A 27 -45.48 -20.50 7.80
CA ILE A 27 -44.92 -20.67 9.14
C ILE A 27 -43.71 -19.73 9.21
N PHE A 28 -43.56 -19.02 10.32
CA PHE A 28 -42.58 -17.95 10.62
C PHE A 28 -43.01 -16.50 10.35
N ARG A 29 -44.08 -16.09 11.05
CA ARG A 29 -44.25 -14.70 11.48
C ARG A 29 -43.42 -14.49 12.77
N SER A 30 -42.12 -14.24 12.61
CA SER A 30 -41.26 -13.82 13.72
C SER A 30 -41.19 -12.28 13.74
N THR A 31 -42.06 -11.67 14.54
CA THR A 31 -41.99 -10.23 14.82
C THR A 31 -40.93 -10.02 15.88
N VAL A 32 -39.66 -9.97 15.46
CA VAL A 32 -38.60 -9.34 16.26
C VAL A 32 -38.13 -8.14 15.47
N GLN A 33 -38.67 -6.97 15.83
CA GLN A 33 -38.11 -5.68 15.44
C GLN A 33 -36.75 -5.53 16.12
N ILE A 34 -35.70 -6.02 15.47
CA ILE A 34 -34.32 -5.70 15.84
C ILE A 34 -34.07 -4.29 15.30
N SER A 35 -34.36 -3.29 16.13
CA SER A 35 -33.82 -1.95 15.94
C SER A 35 -32.29 -2.09 15.88
N PRO A 36 -31.61 -1.74 14.77
CA PRO A 36 -30.17 -1.71 14.79
C PRO A 36 -29.75 -0.67 15.84
N PRO A 37 -28.85 -0.98 16.78
CA PRO A 37 -28.25 0.06 17.57
C PRO A 37 -27.55 0.99 16.57
N GLN A 38 -28.04 2.22 16.44
CA GLN A 38 -27.29 3.29 15.80
C GLN A 38 -26.09 3.60 16.69
N HIS A 39 -25.10 2.71 16.70
CA HIS A 39 -23.74 3.15 16.90
C HIS A 39 -23.43 4.03 15.69
N LYS A 40 -23.67 5.33 15.88
CA LYS A 40 -22.89 6.37 15.22
C LYS A 40 -21.45 6.08 15.61
N CYS A 41 -20.79 5.14 14.92
CA CYS A 41 -19.36 5.16 14.75
C CYS A 41 -19.11 6.42 13.93
N ARG A 42 -19.09 7.55 14.64
CA ARG A 42 -18.39 8.73 14.21
C ARG A 42 -17.02 8.19 13.82
N PRO A 43 -16.58 8.27 12.55
CA PRO A 43 -15.18 8.22 12.28
C PRO A 43 -14.66 9.47 12.98
N THR A 44 -14.30 9.34 14.26
CA THR A 44 -13.38 10.26 14.87
C THR A 44 -12.14 10.00 14.06
N THR A 45 -11.98 10.79 13.00
CA THR A 45 -10.68 11.21 12.51
C THR A 45 -10.01 11.86 13.71
N ASN A 46 -9.54 11.00 14.62
CA ASN A 46 -8.40 11.27 15.46
C ASN A 46 -7.27 11.39 14.45
N ILE A 47 -7.22 12.56 13.80
CA ILE A 47 -5.98 13.15 13.33
C ILE A 47 -5.13 13.07 14.58
N THR A 48 -4.36 11.99 14.71
CA THR A 48 -3.49 11.78 15.84
C THR A 48 -2.29 12.66 15.53
N ARG A 49 -2.52 13.98 15.62
CA ARG A 49 -1.51 14.95 15.96
C ARG A 49 -1.10 14.54 17.37
N MET A 50 -0.25 13.52 17.47
CA MET A 50 0.64 13.35 18.60
C MET A 50 1.70 14.45 18.47
N SER A 51 1.25 15.69 18.61
CA SER A 51 2.07 16.70 19.24
C SER A 51 2.01 16.29 20.71
N TYR A 52 3.08 15.68 21.22
CA TYR A 52 3.30 15.73 22.66
C TYR A 52 3.38 17.21 23.01
N LYS A 53 2.24 17.79 23.39
CA LYS A 53 2.19 19.12 24.00
C LYS A 53 2.67 18.90 25.42
N GLY A 54 3.99 18.75 25.54
CA GLY A 54 4.65 18.69 26.84
C GLY A 54 4.32 19.97 27.55
N GLY A 55 3.57 19.88 28.65
CA GLY A 55 3.71 20.85 29.73
C GLY A 55 5.20 20.88 30.07
N SER A 56 5.81 22.05 29.90
CA SER A 56 7.19 22.39 30.25
C SER A 56 8.12 21.19 30.56
N GLY A 57 8.64 20.49 29.54
CA GLY A 57 9.79 19.58 29.75
C GLY A 57 9.90 18.27 28.97
N SER A 58 8.86 17.73 28.31
CA SER A 58 8.97 16.42 27.62
C SER A 58 8.91 16.53 26.10
N ALA A 59 10.03 16.96 25.51
CA ALA A 59 10.26 16.85 24.08
C ALA A 59 10.43 15.36 23.70
N THR A 60 9.89 14.90 22.55
CA THR A 60 10.13 13.53 22.04
C THR A 60 11.63 13.23 22.09
N PRO A 61 12.07 12.10 22.71
CA PRO A 61 13.49 11.79 22.84
C PRO A 61 14.21 11.87 21.49
N ALA A 62 15.43 12.40 21.48
CA ALA A 62 16.21 12.54 20.25
C ALA A 62 16.42 11.19 19.55
N THR A 63 16.54 10.11 20.32
CA THR A 63 16.61 8.73 19.84
C THR A 63 15.38 8.33 19.04
N ASP A 64 14.18 8.63 19.54
CA ASP A 64 12.91 8.28 18.90
C ASP A 64 12.70 9.04 17.59
N ARG A 65 13.15 10.30 17.55
CA ARG A 65 13.17 11.11 16.32
C ARG A 65 14.13 10.53 15.29
N LEU A 66 15.33 10.14 15.72
CA LEU A 66 16.33 9.55 14.84
C LEU A 66 15.85 8.23 14.27
N ILE A 67 15.30 7.33 15.09
CA ILE A 67 14.78 6.04 14.62
C ILE A 67 13.63 6.25 13.63
N SER A 68 12.74 7.21 13.91
CA SER A 68 11.64 7.56 12.98
C SER A 68 12.17 8.13 11.66
N ALA A 69 13.19 8.99 11.70
CA ALA A 69 13.84 9.53 10.51
C ALA A 69 14.53 8.44 9.67
N VAL A 70 15.27 7.54 10.33
CA VAL A 70 15.95 6.41 9.69
C VAL A 70 14.94 5.47 9.04
N ALA A 71 13.77 5.26 9.64
CA ALA A 71 12.73 4.40 9.07
C ALA A 71 12.30 4.85 7.67
N TYR A 72 12.19 6.16 7.41
CA TYR A 72 11.86 6.69 6.09
C TYR A 72 13.00 6.56 5.06
N THR A 73 14.24 6.32 5.51
CA THR A 73 15.39 6.13 4.61
C THR A 73 15.27 4.81 3.83
N LEU A 74 14.66 3.79 4.43
CA LEU A 74 14.45 2.49 3.81
C LEU A 74 13.59 2.56 2.52
N PRO A 75 12.32 3.04 2.56
CA PRO A 75 11.52 3.15 1.34
C PRO A 75 12.13 4.12 0.33
N PHE A 76 12.89 5.12 0.79
CA PHE A 76 13.62 6.02 -0.10
C PHE A 76 14.75 5.30 -0.86
N PHE A 77 15.55 4.46 -0.21
CA PHE A 77 16.58 3.69 -0.91
C PHE A 77 15.99 2.71 -1.92
N ASN A 78 14.86 2.11 -1.58
CA ASN A 78 14.13 1.24 -2.50
C ASN A 78 13.55 1.99 -3.69
N SER A 79 13.23 3.29 -3.55
CA SER A 79 12.74 4.09 -4.66
C SER A 79 13.82 4.61 -5.61
N LEU A 80 15.09 4.69 -5.18
CA LEU A 80 16.21 5.15 -6.03
C LEU A 80 16.33 4.37 -7.34
N GLN A 81 15.89 3.10 -7.38
CA GLN A 81 15.87 2.32 -8.62
C GLN A 81 14.96 2.93 -9.70
N TYR A 82 13.91 3.65 -9.32
CA TYR A 82 13.00 4.36 -10.22
C TYR A 82 13.61 5.66 -10.76
N GLY A 83 14.57 6.25 -10.03
CA GLY A 83 15.23 7.50 -10.39
C GLY A 83 16.15 7.42 -11.61
N ARG A 84 16.49 6.22 -12.10
CA ARG A 84 17.45 6.02 -13.21
C ARG A 84 17.13 6.89 -14.43
N TYR A 85 15.86 6.93 -14.84
CA TYR A 85 15.44 7.70 -16.01
C TYR A 85 15.54 9.20 -15.77
N LEU A 86 15.24 9.65 -14.55
CA LEU A 86 15.32 11.04 -14.15
C LEU A 86 16.78 11.52 -14.08
N PHE A 87 17.69 10.72 -13.54
CA PHE A 87 19.12 11.07 -13.46
C PHE A 87 19.79 11.12 -14.84
N MET A 88 19.35 10.26 -15.78
CA MET A 88 19.81 10.31 -17.17
C MET A 88 19.32 11.57 -17.90
N GLN A 89 18.11 12.05 -17.58
CA GLN A 89 17.56 13.28 -18.17
C GLN A 89 18.12 14.55 -17.53
N TYR A 90 18.38 14.51 -16.22
CA TYR A 90 18.84 15.65 -15.43
C TYR A 90 20.06 15.26 -14.58
N PRO A 91 21.27 15.24 -15.14
CA PRO A 91 22.49 14.80 -14.44
C PRO A 91 22.79 15.63 -13.19
N ASN A 92 22.50 16.94 -13.22
CA ASN A 92 22.69 17.85 -12.09
C ASN A 92 21.88 17.43 -10.85
N VAL A 93 20.72 16.80 -11.03
CA VAL A 93 19.92 16.27 -9.93
C VAL A 93 20.59 15.04 -9.32
N GLY A 94 21.30 14.24 -10.13
CA GLY A 94 22.05 13.07 -9.67
C GLY A 94 23.14 13.43 -8.66
N VAL A 95 23.84 14.56 -8.85
CA VAL A 95 24.94 15.02 -7.98
C VAL A 95 24.50 15.20 -6.53
N VAL A 96 23.23 15.57 -6.29
CA VAL A 96 22.68 15.72 -4.92
C VAL A 96 22.66 14.38 -4.17
N PHE A 97 22.62 13.26 -4.89
CA PHE A 97 22.58 11.90 -4.34
C PHE A 97 23.96 11.23 -4.27
N ASP A 98 25.01 11.84 -4.81
CA ASP A 98 26.40 11.36 -4.70
C ASP A 98 26.83 11.00 -3.27
N PRO A 99 26.55 11.81 -2.22
CA PRO A 99 26.93 11.45 -0.85
C PRO A 99 26.21 10.20 -0.32
N LEU A 100 25.09 9.79 -0.93
CA LEU A 100 24.37 8.56 -0.57
C LEU A 100 24.91 7.31 -1.27
N LEU A 101 25.73 7.45 -2.33
CA LEU A 101 26.29 6.33 -3.08
C LEU A 101 27.07 5.30 -2.23
N PRO A 102 27.96 5.67 -1.29
CA PRO A 102 28.67 4.66 -0.50
C PRO A 102 27.70 3.82 0.36
N LEU A 103 26.70 4.46 0.96
CA LEU A 103 25.69 3.79 1.77
C LEU A 103 24.78 2.90 0.90
N LEU A 104 24.43 3.37 -0.30
CA LEU A 104 23.68 2.58 -1.27
C LEU A 104 24.50 1.38 -1.78
N GLY A 105 25.82 1.53 -1.92
CA GLY A 105 26.72 0.45 -2.28
C GLY A 105 26.70 -0.69 -1.25
N VAL A 106 26.80 -0.35 0.04
CA VAL A 106 26.64 -1.32 1.14
C VAL A 106 25.27 -1.97 1.09
N TYR A 107 24.21 -1.18 0.90
CA TYR A 107 22.85 -1.71 0.81
C TYR A 107 22.69 -2.70 -0.34
N ARG A 108 23.22 -2.38 -1.53
CA ARG A 108 23.14 -3.23 -2.73
C ARG A 108 24.08 -4.44 -2.70
N SER A 109 25.08 -4.46 -1.81
CA SER A 109 26.02 -5.58 -1.67
C SER A 109 25.35 -6.87 -1.16
N VAL A 110 24.24 -6.73 -0.43
CA VAL A 110 23.49 -7.85 0.12
C VAL A 110 22.38 -8.28 -0.85
N PRO A 111 22.31 -9.56 -1.25
CA PRO A 111 21.21 -10.04 -2.08
C PRO A 111 19.89 -9.89 -1.34
N TYR A 112 18.86 -9.42 -2.04
CA TYR A 112 17.53 -9.17 -1.47
C TYR A 112 17.55 -8.20 -0.27
N ALA A 113 18.52 -7.27 -0.20
CA ALA A 113 18.63 -6.28 0.86
C ALA A 113 17.31 -5.54 1.16
N SER A 114 16.54 -5.18 0.13
CA SER A 114 15.21 -4.58 0.27
C SER A 114 14.24 -5.41 1.08
N PHE A 115 14.19 -6.71 0.79
CA PHE A 115 13.33 -7.64 1.51
C PHE A 115 13.80 -7.82 2.96
N VAL A 116 15.10 -8.02 3.17
CA VAL A 116 15.68 -8.18 4.52
C VAL A 116 15.47 -6.93 5.36
N ALA A 117 15.73 -5.74 4.80
CA ALA A 117 15.55 -4.46 5.47
C ALA A 117 14.09 -4.23 5.85
N PHE A 118 13.15 -4.57 4.96
CA PHE A 118 11.72 -4.50 5.24
C PHE A 118 11.34 -5.30 6.49
N PHE A 119 11.76 -6.57 6.55
CA PHE A 119 11.50 -7.42 7.72
C PHE A 119 12.23 -6.94 8.97
N ALA A 120 13.47 -6.48 8.84
CA ALA A 120 14.22 -5.92 9.95
C ALA A 120 13.51 -4.72 10.57
N LEU A 121 12.97 -3.81 9.73
CA LEU A 121 12.22 -2.65 10.20
C LEU A 121 10.86 -3.05 10.80
N TYR A 122 10.15 -3.97 10.15
CA TYR A 122 8.82 -4.40 10.61
C TYR A 122 8.88 -5.21 11.92
N LEU A 123 9.71 -6.26 11.97
CA LEU A 123 9.84 -7.10 13.15
C LEU A 123 10.62 -6.40 14.25
N GLY A 124 11.70 -5.70 13.90
CA GLY A 124 12.60 -5.07 14.86
C GLY A 124 12.03 -3.80 15.49
N VAL A 125 11.32 -2.97 14.72
CA VAL A 125 10.84 -1.65 15.21
C VAL A 125 9.33 -1.63 15.38
N VAL A 126 8.56 -1.95 14.35
CA VAL A 126 7.10 -1.82 14.37
C VAL A 126 6.44 -2.74 15.41
N ARG A 127 6.85 -4.02 15.42
CA ARG A 127 6.29 -5.04 16.31
C ARG A 127 6.89 -5.06 17.70
N ASN A 128 8.00 -4.37 17.91
CA ASN A 128 8.69 -4.34 19.18
C ASN A 128 8.04 -3.33 20.15
N PRO A 129 7.43 -3.77 21.26
CA PRO A 129 6.76 -2.89 22.21
C PRO A 129 7.72 -2.06 23.06
N ALA A 130 9.03 -2.35 23.02
CA ALA A 130 10.05 -1.53 23.69
C ALA A 130 10.17 -0.13 23.08
N PHE A 131 9.80 0.04 21.80
CA PHE A 131 9.77 1.35 21.15
C PHE A 131 8.48 2.09 21.45
N SER A 132 8.58 3.43 21.52
CA SER A 132 7.42 4.29 21.74
C SER A 132 6.40 4.16 20.60
N ARG A 133 5.13 4.46 20.91
CA ARG A 133 4.04 4.45 19.92
C ARG A 133 4.34 5.40 18.75
N TYR A 134 5.04 6.51 18.98
CA TYR A 134 5.48 7.44 17.95
C TYR A 134 6.38 6.77 16.91
N VAL A 135 7.45 6.10 17.37
CA VAL A 135 8.40 5.40 16.50
C VAL A 135 7.70 4.31 15.70
N ARG A 136 6.84 3.53 16.37
CA ARG A 136 6.10 2.43 15.74
C ARG A 136 5.12 2.93 14.67
N PHE A 137 4.45 4.07 14.90
CA PHE A 137 3.55 4.68 13.93
C PHE A 137 4.29 5.21 12.69
N ASN A 138 5.39 5.95 12.87
CA ASN A 138 6.20 6.42 11.75
C ASN A 138 6.80 5.26 10.95
N SER A 139 7.31 4.26 11.66
CA SER A 139 7.87 3.06 11.04
C SER A 139 6.79 2.28 10.26
N MET A 140 5.57 2.17 10.78
CA MET A 140 4.44 1.58 10.04
C MET A 140 4.18 2.32 8.73
N GLN A 141 4.16 3.65 8.75
CA GLN A 141 3.99 4.44 7.53
C GLN A 141 5.12 4.19 6.52
N ALA A 142 6.37 4.11 6.99
CA ALA A 142 7.52 3.82 6.13
C ALA A 142 7.43 2.42 5.50
N VAL A 143 7.04 1.40 6.27
CA VAL A 143 6.79 0.02 5.79
C VAL A 143 5.69 0.01 4.74
N THR A 144 4.57 0.70 4.98
CA THR A 144 3.48 0.76 4.01
C THR A 144 3.90 1.46 2.72
N LEU A 145 4.68 2.54 2.80
CA LEU A 145 5.26 3.19 1.62
C LEU A 145 6.17 2.23 0.86
N ASP A 146 6.96 1.42 1.56
CA ASP A 146 7.85 0.44 0.93
C ASP A 146 7.07 -0.63 0.15
N VAL A 147 5.98 -1.17 0.73
CA VAL A 147 5.09 -2.11 0.02
C VAL A 147 4.46 -1.44 -1.21
N LEU A 148 4.02 -0.19 -1.08
CA LEU A 148 3.42 0.54 -2.19
C LEU A 148 4.41 0.72 -3.34
N LEU A 149 5.69 0.92 -3.03
CA LEU A 149 6.76 1.02 -4.02
C LEU A 149 7.06 -0.30 -4.72
N VAL A 150 6.74 -1.46 -4.15
CA VAL A 150 6.92 -2.75 -4.84
C VAL A 150 5.87 -2.97 -5.94
N VAL A 151 4.68 -2.39 -5.82
CA VAL A 151 3.58 -2.59 -6.78
C VAL A 151 3.94 -2.17 -8.21
N PRO A 152 4.48 -0.95 -8.47
CA PRO A 152 4.93 -0.56 -9.81
C PRO A 152 5.98 -1.51 -10.39
N LEU A 153 6.91 -2.02 -9.56
CA LEU A 153 7.92 -2.97 -9.99
C LEU A 153 7.27 -4.25 -10.52
N LEU A 154 6.36 -4.84 -9.75
CA LEU A 154 5.67 -6.06 -10.13
C LEU A 154 4.85 -5.85 -11.40
N LEU A 155 4.17 -4.72 -11.52
CA LEU A 155 3.41 -4.36 -12.71
C LEU A 155 4.31 -4.33 -13.96
N THR A 156 5.47 -3.70 -13.88
CA THR A 156 6.40 -3.63 -15.02
C THR A 156 6.98 -4.98 -15.40
N ARG A 157 7.16 -5.89 -14.44
CA ARG A 157 7.63 -7.26 -14.68
C ARG A 157 6.58 -8.12 -15.38
N ILE A 158 5.30 -7.95 -15.02
CA ILE A 158 4.18 -8.71 -15.59
C ILE A 158 3.86 -8.24 -17.01
N PHE A 159 3.74 -6.92 -17.20
CA PHE A 159 3.31 -6.36 -18.48
C PHE A 159 4.43 -6.19 -19.50
N ASN A 160 5.70 -6.31 -19.09
CA ASN A 160 6.92 -6.13 -19.89
C ASN A 160 6.75 -5.13 -21.04
N PRO A 161 6.53 -3.83 -20.75
CA PRO A 161 6.43 -2.82 -21.80
C PRO A 161 7.74 -2.83 -22.56
N GLY A 162 7.67 -3.09 -23.86
CA GLY A 162 8.86 -3.19 -24.73
C GLY A 162 9.74 -1.94 -24.69
N ARG A 163 10.88 -1.99 -25.37
CA ARG A 163 11.89 -0.91 -25.34
C ARG A 163 11.53 0.34 -26.15
N ALA A 164 10.38 0.36 -26.83
CA ALA A 164 9.93 1.47 -27.66
C ALA A 164 8.40 1.60 -27.66
N GLY A 165 7.90 2.78 -28.03
CA GLY A 165 6.46 3.06 -28.17
C GLY A 165 5.81 3.73 -26.96
N ILE A 166 4.47 3.82 -27.00
CA ILE A 166 3.67 4.53 -25.99
C ILE A 166 3.81 3.87 -24.61
N GLY A 167 3.85 2.53 -24.55
CA GLY A 167 4.05 1.79 -23.30
C GLY A 167 5.37 2.09 -22.60
N PHE A 168 6.45 2.24 -23.37
CA PHE A 168 7.75 2.65 -22.82
C PHE A 168 7.71 4.07 -22.25
N ARG A 169 7.11 5.02 -22.98
CA ARG A 169 6.96 6.42 -22.50
C ARG A 169 6.13 6.48 -21.22
N LEU A 170 5.05 5.72 -21.13
CA LEU A 170 4.22 5.62 -19.93
C LEU A 170 4.99 5.00 -18.75
N MET A 171 5.79 3.96 -19.01
CA MET A 171 6.65 3.35 -17.98
C MET A 171 7.65 4.37 -17.42
N VAL A 172 8.35 5.10 -18.29
CA VAL A 172 9.33 6.13 -17.89
C VAL A 172 8.65 7.22 -17.06
N TRP A 173 7.49 7.71 -17.52
CA TRP A 173 6.73 8.71 -16.78
C TRP A 173 6.29 8.20 -15.40
N GLY A 174 5.80 6.95 -15.33
CA GLY A 174 5.43 6.30 -14.07
C GLY A 174 6.61 6.13 -13.11
N HIS A 175 7.79 5.73 -13.61
CA HIS A 175 9.01 5.64 -12.80
C HIS A 175 9.40 6.99 -12.22
N ASN A 176 9.40 8.04 -13.05
CA ASN A 176 9.70 9.39 -12.60
C ASN A 176 8.69 9.87 -11.54
N ALA A 177 7.39 9.63 -11.76
CA ALA A 177 6.34 10.00 -10.82
C ALA A 177 6.50 9.29 -9.47
N VAL A 178 6.73 7.97 -9.48
CA VAL A 178 6.97 7.17 -8.26
C VAL A 178 8.21 7.65 -7.52
N PHE A 179 9.29 7.96 -8.24
CA PHE A 179 10.51 8.47 -7.65
C PHE A 179 10.30 9.83 -6.96
N VAL A 180 9.71 10.80 -7.66
CA VAL A 180 9.43 12.14 -7.12
C VAL A 180 8.49 12.07 -5.92
N PHE A 181 7.43 11.24 -6.01
CA PHE A 181 6.52 10.99 -4.90
C PHE A 181 7.26 10.43 -3.67
N SER A 182 8.15 9.45 -3.87
CA SER A 182 8.96 8.89 -2.78
C SER A 182 9.91 9.92 -2.16
N CYS A 183 10.58 10.74 -2.98
CA CYS A 183 11.41 11.84 -2.51
C CYS A 183 10.61 12.82 -1.62
N PHE A 184 9.40 13.20 -2.06
CA PHE A 184 8.53 14.07 -1.28
C PHE A 184 8.14 13.43 0.07
N CYS A 185 7.76 12.16 0.05
CA CYS A 185 7.42 11.42 1.27
C CYS A 185 8.61 11.30 2.22
N PHE A 186 9.82 11.06 1.69
CA PHE A 186 11.06 10.98 2.46
C PHE A 186 11.37 12.31 3.14
N VAL A 187 11.41 13.41 2.38
CA VAL A 187 11.69 14.75 2.92
C VAL A 187 10.65 15.14 3.97
N TYR A 188 9.37 14.91 3.69
CA TYR A 188 8.30 15.20 4.64
C TYR A 188 8.41 14.35 5.93
N GLY A 189 8.69 13.05 5.80
CA GLY A 189 8.87 12.13 6.91
C GLY A 189 10.10 12.49 7.76
N LEU A 190 11.21 12.81 7.11
CA LEU A 190 12.46 13.23 7.74
C LEU A 190 12.29 14.55 8.50
N VAL A 191 11.80 15.59 7.83
CA VAL A 191 11.60 16.93 8.42
C VAL A 191 10.61 16.86 9.58
N SER A 192 9.49 16.15 9.43
CA SER A 192 8.51 15.98 10.50
C SER A 192 9.10 15.23 11.70
N SER A 193 9.90 14.17 11.45
CA SER A 193 10.57 13.41 12.51
C SER A 193 11.58 14.26 13.29
N LEU A 194 12.36 15.09 12.59
CA LEU A 194 13.33 16.01 13.21
C LEU A 194 12.63 17.09 14.04
N LEU A 195 11.53 17.65 13.53
CA LEU A 195 10.69 18.63 14.23
C LEU A 195 9.91 18.01 15.41
N GLY A 196 9.99 16.69 15.61
CA GLY A 196 9.24 15.98 16.65
C GLY A 196 7.73 15.97 16.42
N LYS A 197 7.28 16.29 15.21
CA LYS A 197 5.88 16.16 14.79
C LYS A 197 5.66 14.80 14.16
N THR A 198 4.46 14.23 14.29
CA THR A 198 4.11 13.03 13.53
C THR A 198 3.81 13.40 12.08
N PRO A 199 4.62 12.99 11.09
CA PRO A 199 4.23 13.09 9.68
C PRO A 199 2.94 12.31 9.48
N TYR A 200 1.90 12.97 9.00
CA TYR A 200 0.62 12.34 8.66
C TYR A 200 0.48 12.35 7.13
N LEU A 201 0.69 11.20 6.49
CA LEU A 201 0.35 11.04 5.06
C LEU A 201 -1.12 10.62 4.94
N PRO A 202 -1.97 11.36 4.20
CA PRO A 202 -3.33 10.91 3.91
C PRO A 202 -3.25 9.56 3.17
N PHE A 203 -4.18 8.65 3.47
CA PHE A 203 -4.24 7.21 3.10
C PHE A 203 -3.36 6.24 3.91
N VAL A 204 -2.11 6.58 4.23
CA VAL A 204 -1.21 5.65 4.97
C VAL A 204 -1.47 5.68 6.48
N ALA A 205 -1.73 6.88 7.02
CA ALA A 205 -2.00 7.06 8.44
C ALA A 205 -3.30 6.38 8.92
N ASP A 206 -4.33 6.33 8.07
CA ASP A 206 -5.61 5.66 8.37
C ASP A 206 -5.48 4.13 8.38
N ALA A 207 -4.60 3.57 7.54
CA ALA A 207 -4.30 2.14 7.55
C ALA A 207 -3.46 1.74 8.77
N ALA A 208 -2.44 2.53 9.11
CA ALA A 208 -1.58 2.30 10.28
C ALA A 208 -2.35 2.43 11.61
N GLY A 209 -3.26 3.41 11.72
CA GLY A 209 -4.09 3.61 12.91
C GLY A 209 -5.07 2.46 13.19
N ARG A 210 -5.40 1.64 12.19
CA ARG A 210 -6.24 0.45 12.36
C ARG A 210 -5.47 -0.80 12.81
N GLN A 211 -4.15 -0.78 12.77
CA GLN A 211 -3.28 -1.94 13.05
C GLN A 211 -2.42 -1.79 14.31
N LEU A 212 -2.42 -0.61 14.93
CA LEU A 212 -1.68 -0.27 16.15
C LEU A 212 -2.60 -0.27 17.38
#